data_AF-A0A940IFY5-F1
#
_entry.id   AF-A0A940IFY5-F1
#
_cell.length_a   1.000
_cell.length_b   1.000
_cell.length_c   1.000
_cell.angle_alpha   90.00
_cell.angle_beta   90.00
_cell.angle_gamma   90.00
#
_symmetry.space_group_name_H-M   'P 1'
#
loop_
_entity.id
_entity.type
_entity.pdbx_description
1 polymer ?
#
loop_
_entity_poly.entity_id
_entity_poly.type
_entity_poly.pdbx_seq_one_letter_code
_entity_poly.pdbx_strand_id
1 'polypeptide(L)'
;MEEINLREELEKIRDAVKGIERNADPESLDAYWELCCGDVLLAEENVRERRGEWENASLAGELLETAGYLAGYADYDDMLDRLYSAASRMADALPDHPRLKLRLLEFCLSLMERKESLGSEEDIAGEADLYRRNIAAADSRDFDGIVQPGYIKSDPVEWSEEYENVIDDANRKIYARLEDSPAGMGFCHAYWLEKAHVLSEDYGIFWRSPAALNPGVMFD
;
A
#
# COMPACT_ATOMS: atom_id res chain seq x y z
N MET A 1 10.45 -0.17 -28.68
CA MET A 1 10.11 0.68 -27.54
C MET A 1 11.01 0.20 -26.43
N GLU A 2 11.92 1.06 -25.95
CA GLU A 2 12.65 0.76 -24.71
C GLU A 2 11.62 0.66 -23.59
N GLU A 3 11.74 -0.37 -22.77
CA GLU A 3 10.96 -0.55 -21.56
C GLU A 3 11.43 0.51 -20.56
N ILE A 4 10.51 1.36 -20.10
CA ILE A 4 10.82 2.46 -19.19
C ILE A 4 11.10 1.87 -17.82
N ASN A 5 12.26 2.17 -17.23
CA ASN A 5 12.57 1.78 -15.86
C ASN A 5 11.96 2.82 -14.89
N LEU A 6 10.78 2.52 -14.35
CA LEU A 6 10.03 3.46 -13.49
C LEU A 6 10.81 3.89 -12.24
N ARG A 7 11.66 3.00 -11.71
CA ARG A 7 12.51 3.32 -10.56
C ARG A 7 13.56 4.37 -10.90
N GLU A 8 14.24 4.22 -12.03
CA GLU A 8 15.21 5.22 -12.49
C GLU A 8 14.53 6.56 -12.83
N GLU A 9 13.33 6.53 -13.41
CA GLU A 9 12.56 7.75 -13.67
C GLU A 9 12.11 8.44 -12.37
N LEU A 10 11.64 7.69 -11.38
CA LEU A 10 11.27 8.24 -10.07
C LEU A 10 12.47 8.89 -9.37
N GLU A 11 13.66 8.30 -9.44
CA GLU A 11 14.87 8.93 -8.90
C GLU A 11 15.23 10.24 -9.61
N LYS A 12 15.04 10.33 -10.95
CA LYS A 12 15.22 11.58 -11.69
C LYS A 12 14.22 12.65 -11.25
N ILE A 13 12.96 12.27 -11.00
CA ILE A 13 11.92 13.17 -10.50
C ILE A 13 12.29 13.66 -9.09
N ARG A 14 12.69 12.75 -8.19
CA ARG A 14 13.19 13.09 -6.85
C ARG A 14 14.36 14.05 -6.91
N ASP A 15 15.29 13.85 -7.83
CA ASP A 15 16.41 14.76 -8.06
C ASP A 15 15.96 16.12 -8.61
N ALA A 16 14.98 16.15 -9.50
CA ALA A 16 14.46 17.39 -10.09
C ALA A 16 13.72 18.25 -9.06
N VAL A 17 12.99 17.65 -8.12
CA VAL A 17 12.30 18.40 -7.05
C VAL A 17 13.25 18.89 -5.96
N LYS A 18 14.49 18.39 -5.88
CA LYS A 18 15.49 18.86 -4.90
C LYS A 18 15.80 20.34 -5.15
N GLY A 19 15.36 21.18 -4.21
CA GLY A 19 15.58 22.62 -4.25
C GLY A 19 14.41 23.42 -4.83
N ILE A 20 13.34 22.76 -5.26
CA ILE A 20 12.07 23.43 -5.57
C ILE A 20 11.32 23.69 -4.25
N GLU A 21 11.09 24.96 -3.94
CA GLU A 21 10.34 25.37 -2.75
C GLU A 21 8.86 25.01 -2.90
N ARG A 22 8.31 24.29 -1.92
CA ARG A 22 6.87 23.98 -1.84
C ARG A 22 6.05 25.26 -1.63
N ASN A 23 5.44 25.77 -2.69
CA ASN A 23 4.58 26.94 -2.66
C ASN A 23 3.43 26.82 -3.68
N ALA A 24 2.67 27.90 -3.91
CA ALA A 24 1.55 27.92 -4.86
C ALA A 24 1.96 28.13 -6.33
N ASP A 25 3.26 28.19 -6.63
CA ASP A 25 3.74 28.37 -7.99
C ASP A 25 3.41 27.15 -8.86
N PRO A 26 2.86 27.32 -10.08
CA PRO A 26 2.51 26.21 -10.94
C PRO A 26 3.66 25.25 -11.25
N GLU A 27 4.90 25.73 -11.40
CA GLU A 27 6.05 24.85 -11.66
C GLU A 27 6.36 23.97 -10.45
N SER A 28 6.19 24.51 -9.24
CA SER A 28 6.29 23.72 -8.01
C SER A 28 5.18 22.68 -7.94
N LEU A 29 3.93 23.08 -8.15
CA LEU A 29 2.79 22.17 -8.07
C LEU A 29 2.89 21.03 -9.09
N ASP A 30 3.28 21.34 -10.33
CA ASP A 30 3.44 20.34 -11.39
C ASP A 30 4.60 19.36 -11.07
N ALA A 31 5.74 19.85 -10.59
CA ALA A 31 6.88 18.99 -10.25
C ALA A 31 6.57 18.01 -9.11
N TYR A 32 5.87 18.46 -8.06
CA TYR A 32 5.43 17.60 -6.97
C TYR A 32 4.26 16.69 -7.37
N TRP A 33 3.43 17.08 -8.35
CA TRP A 33 2.43 16.18 -8.93
C TRP A 33 3.08 15.05 -9.73
N GLU A 34 4.16 15.32 -10.46
CA GLU A 34 4.96 14.27 -11.13
C GLU A 34 5.55 13.29 -10.12
N LEU A 35 5.99 13.77 -8.95
CA LEU A 35 6.46 12.90 -7.87
C LEU A 35 5.37 11.94 -7.38
N CYS A 36 4.17 12.46 -7.07
CA CYS A 36 3.02 11.63 -6.71
C CYS A 36 2.69 10.58 -7.79
N CYS A 37 2.74 10.97 -9.07
CA CYS A 37 2.52 10.04 -10.18
C CYS A 37 3.56 8.93 -10.20
N GLY A 38 4.83 9.27 -10.03
CA GLY A 38 5.94 8.32 -10.02
C GLY A 38 5.83 7.30 -8.89
N ASP A 39 5.46 7.75 -7.67
CA ASP A 39 5.23 6.86 -6.53
C ASP A 39 4.14 5.82 -6.80
N VAL A 40 2.98 6.26 -7.32
CA VAL A 40 1.86 5.35 -7.65
C VAL A 40 2.26 4.36 -8.73
N LEU A 41 2.89 4.84 -9.81
CA LEU A 41 3.25 3.99 -10.94
C LEU A 41 4.25 2.90 -10.54
N LEU A 42 5.27 3.25 -9.74
CA LEU A 42 6.23 2.28 -9.23
C LEU A 42 5.57 1.29 -8.26
N ALA A 43 4.68 1.77 -7.37
CA ALA A 43 3.97 0.89 -6.44
C ALA A 43 3.08 -0.15 -7.17
N GLU A 44 2.39 0.27 -8.23
CA GLU A 44 1.58 -0.62 -9.07
C GLU A 44 2.44 -1.61 -9.87
N GLU A 45 3.60 -1.17 -10.38
CA GLU A 45 4.55 -2.06 -11.05
C GLU A 45 5.08 -3.12 -10.08
N ASN A 46 5.43 -2.73 -8.85
CA ASN A 46 5.91 -3.65 -7.83
C ASN A 46 4.88 -4.76 -7.55
N VAL A 47 3.59 -4.42 -7.45
CA VAL A 47 2.50 -5.40 -7.28
C VAL A 47 2.30 -6.26 -8.52
N ARG A 48 2.35 -5.66 -9.72
CA ARG A 48 2.14 -6.37 -10.99
C ARG A 48 3.22 -7.43 -11.23
N GLU A 49 4.46 -7.05 -11.00
CA GLU A 49 5.63 -7.91 -11.19
C GLU A 49 5.92 -8.80 -9.98
N ARG A 50 5.15 -8.64 -8.88
CA ARG A 50 5.33 -9.33 -7.59
C ARG A 50 6.76 -9.22 -7.07
N ARG A 51 7.34 -8.03 -7.21
CA ARG A 51 8.74 -7.75 -6.89
C ARG A 51 8.84 -6.32 -6.36
N GLY A 52 9.52 -6.13 -5.23
CA GLY A 52 9.71 -4.78 -4.69
C GLY A 52 8.54 -4.25 -3.87
N GLU A 53 7.50 -5.06 -3.60
CA GLU A 53 6.33 -4.65 -2.81
C GLU A 53 6.70 -4.07 -1.42
N TRP A 54 7.84 -4.49 -0.86
CA TRP A 54 8.44 -3.96 0.38
C TRP A 54 8.85 -2.47 0.33
N GLU A 55 8.71 -1.82 -0.82
CA GLU A 55 8.98 -0.39 -1.00
C GLU A 55 7.69 0.42 -1.00
N ASN A 56 6.55 -0.21 -1.25
CA ASN A 56 5.28 0.47 -1.44
C ASN A 56 4.87 1.27 -0.19
N ALA A 57 5.22 0.81 1.01
CA ALA A 57 5.00 1.59 2.22
C ALA A 57 5.77 2.91 2.23
N SER A 58 7.01 2.92 1.75
CA SER A 58 7.80 4.14 1.63
C SER A 58 7.25 5.07 0.55
N LEU A 59 6.84 4.52 -0.61
CA LEU A 59 6.23 5.28 -1.71
C LEU A 59 4.90 5.91 -1.27
N ALA A 60 4.06 5.17 -0.56
CA ALA A 60 2.81 5.68 -0.02
C ALA A 60 3.03 6.77 1.05
N GLY A 61 4.10 6.66 1.84
CA GLY A 61 4.51 7.71 2.78
C GLY A 61 4.90 9.02 2.08
N GLU A 62 5.74 8.92 1.04
CA GLU A 62 6.16 10.07 0.21
C GLU A 62 4.96 10.71 -0.51
N LEU A 63 4.07 9.88 -1.06
CA LEU A 63 2.83 10.34 -1.66
C LEU A 63 1.95 11.08 -0.67
N LEU A 64 1.70 10.55 0.54
CA LEU A 64 0.84 11.22 1.52
C LEU A 64 1.39 12.59 1.94
N GLU A 65 2.71 12.69 2.13
CA GLU A 65 3.35 13.97 2.45
C GLU A 65 3.20 14.98 1.30
N THR A 66 3.52 14.53 0.09
CA THR A 66 3.52 15.37 -1.11
C THR A 66 2.10 15.79 -1.51
N ALA A 67 1.17 14.83 -1.51
CA ALA A 67 -0.25 15.06 -1.77
C ALA A 67 -0.90 15.98 -0.73
N GLY A 68 -0.51 15.87 0.55
CA GLY A 68 -0.95 16.80 1.60
C GLY A 68 -0.53 18.24 1.33
N TYR A 69 0.70 18.45 0.84
CA TYR A 69 1.17 19.75 0.36
C TYR A 69 0.33 20.25 -0.83
N LEU A 70 0.16 19.44 -1.88
CA LEU A 70 -0.59 19.81 -3.09
C LEU A 70 -2.05 20.15 -2.77
N ALA A 71 -2.70 19.36 -1.90
CA ALA A 71 -4.07 19.60 -1.46
C ALA A 71 -4.24 20.93 -0.69
N GLY A 72 -3.16 21.47 -0.11
CA GLY A 72 -3.18 22.77 0.57
C GLY A 72 -3.24 23.98 -0.36
N TYR A 73 -2.87 23.80 -1.63
CA TYR A 73 -2.86 24.84 -2.67
C TYR A 73 -3.84 24.55 -3.81
N ALA A 74 -4.63 23.48 -3.69
CA ALA A 74 -5.61 23.08 -4.68
C ALA A 74 -6.83 24.02 -4.65
N ASP A 75 -6.71 25.17 -5.33
CA ASP A 75 -7.84 26.07 -5.62
C ASP A 75 -8.71 25.56 -6.79
N TYR A 76 -8.26 24.50 -7.48
CA TYR A 76 -8.89 23.96 -8.69
C TYR A 76 -9.42 22.54 -8.48
N ASP A 77 -10.67 22.34 -8.86
CA ASP A 77 -11.40 21.05 -8.81
C ASP A 77 -10.62 19.87 -9.42
N ASP A 78 -9.82 20.11 -10.47
CA ASP A 78 -9.07 19.07 -11.19
C ASP A 78 -7.90 18.50 -10.37
N MET A 79 -7.27 19.30 -9.50
CA MET A 79 -6.17 18.80 -8.66
C MET A 79 -6.69 17.87 -7.57
N LEU A 80 -7.85 18.17 -6.96
CA LEU A 80 -8.45 17.30 -5.96
C LEU A 80 -8.85 15.94 -6.55
N ASP A 81 -9.38 15.91 -7.77
CA ASP A 81 -9.69 14.66 -8.49
C ASP A 81 -8.45 13.80 -8.74
N ARG A 82 -7.38 14.44 -9.19
CA ARG A 82 -6.08 13.80 -9.45
C ARG A 82 -5.49 13.21 -8.17
N LEU A 83 -5.50 13.96 -7.07
CA LEU A 83 -5.00 13.51 -5.78
C LEU A 83 -5.84 12.36 -5.21
N TYR A 84 -7.17 12.44 -5.33
CA TYR A 84 -8.07 11.35 -4.96
C TYR A 84 -7.73 10.08 -5.75
N SER A 85 -7.59 10.17 -7.07
CA SER A 85 -7.25 9.04 -7.92
C SER A 85 -5.90 8.43 -7.56
N ALA A 86 -4.88 9.26 -7.32
CA ALA A 86 -3.55 8.81 -6.94
C ALA A 86 -3.55 8.08 -5.58
N ALA A 87 -4.21 8.66 -4.58
CA ALA A 87 -4.28 8.07 -3.23
C ALA A 87 -5.08 6.77 -3.21
N SER A 88 -6.20 6.70 -3.93
CA SER A 88 -6.99 5.46 -4.07
C SER A 88 -6.17 4.34 -4.73
N ARG A 89 -5.45 4.65 -5.82
CA ARG A 89 -4.60 3.65 -6.49
C ARG A 89 -3.44 3.19 -5.62
N MET A 90 -2.84 4.11 -4.86
CA MET A 90 -1.80 3.76 -3.87
C MET A 90 -2.37 2.86 -2.77
N ALA A 91 -3.59 3.10 -2.31
CA ALA A 91 -4.25 2.26 -1.31
C ALA A 91 -4.44 0.81 -1.82
N ASP A 92 -4.77 0.63 -3.10
CA ASP A 92 -4.87 -0.69 -3.73
C ASP A 92 -3.51 -1.41 -3.84
N ALA A 93 -2.41 -0.66 -3.84
CA ALA A 93 -1.04 -1.19 -3.91
C ALA A 93 -0.41 -1.55 -2.54
N LEU A 94 -1.20 -1.50 -1.45
CA LEU A 94 -0.74 -1.79 -0.08
C LEU A 94 -1.48 -2.99 0.55
N PRO A 95 -1.14 -4.23 0.16
CA PRO A 95 -1.82 -5.42 0.69
C PRO A 95 -1.50 -5.67 2.17
N ASP A 96 -0.28 -5.35 2.61
CA ASP A 96 0.28 -5.76 3.91
C ASP A 96 0.35 -4.63 4.96
N HIS A 97 -0.17 -3.44 4.66
CA HIS A 97 -0.01 -2.23 5.50
C HIS A 97 -1.34 -1.55 5.85
N PRO A 98 -2.20 -2.19 6.67
CA PRO A 98 -3.54 -1.68 6.96
C PRO A 98 -3.57 -0.28 7.59
N ARG A 99 -2.63 0.09 8.46
CA ARG A 99 -2.59 1.44 9.04
C ARG A 99 -2.27 2.50 7.98
N LEU A 100 -1.35 2.20 7.08
CA LEU A 100 -1.00 3.13 6.00
C LEU A 100 -2.13 3.22 4.96
N LYS A 101 -2.77 2.11 4.63
CA LYS A 101 -3.96 2.09 3.79
C LYS A 101 -5.10 2.92 4.40
N LEU A 102 -5.36 2.79 5.71
CA LEU A 102 -6.35 3.63 6.39
C LEU A 102 -6.04 5.12 6.24
N ARG A 103 -4.76 5.53 6.38
CA ARG A 103 -4.36 6.93 6.18
C ARG A 103 -4.64 7.44 4.76
N LEU A 104 -4.47 6.61 3.74
CA LEU A 104 -4.81 6.94 2.35
C LEU A 104 -6.33 7.07 2.16
N LEU A 105 -7.12 6.15 2.73
CA LEU A 105 -8.59 6.23 2.69
C LEU A 105 -9.11 7.50 3.41
N GLU A 106 -8.56 7.82 4.58
CA GLU A 106 -8.89 9.05 5.30
C GLU A 106 -8.47 10.31 4.52
N PHE A 107 -7.33 10.25 3.82
CA PHE A 107 -6.94 11.32 2.91
C PHE A 107 -7.95 11.47 1.77
N CYS A 108 -8.37 10.38 1.12
CA CYS A 108 -9.42 10.41 0.10
C CYS A 108 -10.72 11.04 0.62
N LEU A 109 -11.21 10.64 1.80
CA LEU A 109 -12.40 11.22 2.42
C LEU A 109 -12.23 12.74 2.65
N SER A 110 -11.06 13.17 3.12
CA SER A 110 -10.78 14.60 3.32
C SER A 110 -10.79 15.43 2.02
N LEU A 111 -10.49 14.80 0.86
CA LEU A 111 -10.62 15.44 -0.44
C LEU A 111 -12.08 15.49 -0.91
N MET A 112 -12.86 14.44 -0.64
CA MET A 112 -14.31 14.37 -0.93
C MET A 112 -15.08 15.41 -0.12
N GLU A 113 -14.76 15.61 1.15
CA GLU A 113 -15.37 16.67 1.97
C GLU A 113 -15.15 18.08 1.40
N ARG A 114 -14.02 18.29 0.69
CA ARG A 114 -13.72 19.57 0.02
C ARG A 114 -14.43 19.73 -1.32
N LYS A 115 -14.92 18.63 -1.91
CA LYS A 115 -15.54 18.60 -3.24
C LYS A 115 -16.78 17.72 -3.25
N GLU A 116 -17.96 18.36 -3.27
CA GLU A 116 -19.29 17.70 -3.27
C GLU A 116 -19.54 16.69 -4.42
N SER A 117 -18.64 16.56 -5.41
CA SER A 117 -18.84 15.74 -6.62
C SER A 117 -17.88 14.54 -6.80
N LEU A 118 -17.02 14.25 -5.83
CA LEU A 118 -16.12 13.08 -5.90
C LEU A 118 -16.86 11.78 -5.57
N GLY A 119 -16.86 10.81 -6.51
CA GLY A 119 -17.09 9.38 -6.26
C GLY A 119 -18.35 8.97 -5.48
N SER A 120 -18.33 7.73 -4.97
CA SER A 120 -19.28 7.21 -3.98
C SER A 120 -18.61 7.29 -2.60
N GLU A 121 -18.93 8.33 -1.82
CA GLU A 121 -18.38 8.52 -0.46
C GLU A 121 -18.68 7.31 0.45
N GLU A 122 -19.81 6.64 0.22
CA GLU A 122 -20.27 5.50 1.01
C GLU A 122 -19.32 4.30 0.95
N ASP A 123 -18.74 4.01 -0.22
CA ASP A 123 -17.84 2.86 -0.40
C ASP A 123 -16.50 3.07 0.32
N ILE A 124 -15.88 4.25 0.12
CA ILE A 124 -14.61 4.61 0.77
C ILE A 124 -14.77 4.75 2.29
N ALA A 125 -15.86 5.38 2.74
CA ALA A 125 -16.15 5.50 4.16
C ALA A 125 -16.37 4.13 4.83
N GLY A 126 -17.12 3.25 4.17
CA GLY A 126 -17.34 1.88 4.63
C GLY A 126 -16.04 1.07 4.73
N GLU A 127 -15.14 1.22 3.76
CA GLU A 127 -13.81 0.59 3.82
C GLU A 127 -12.95 1.18 4.94
N ALA A 128 -12.89 2.50 5.08
CA ALA A 128 -12.15 3.15 6.17
C ALA A 128 -12.65 2.71 7.56
N ASP A 129 -13.97 2.58 7.74
CA ASP A 129 -14.58 2.09 8.98
C ASP A 129 -14.28 0.61 9.26
N LEU A 130 -14.20 -0.22 8.23
CA LEU A 130 -13.74 -1.60 8.36
C LEU A 130 -12.29 -1.64 8.86
N TYR A 131 -11.39 -0.90 8.19
CA TYR A 131 -9.98 -0.83 8.56
C TYR A 131 -9.79 -0.32 9.99
N ARG A 132 -10.47 0.77 10.37
CA ARG A 132 -10.40 1.34 11.72
C ARG A 132 -10.84 0.35 12.80
N ARG A 133 -11.92 -0.41 12.56
CA ARG A 133 -12.40 -1.44 13.51
C ARG A 133 -11.42 -2.61 13.64
N ASN A 134 -10.92 -3.12 12.51
CA ASN A 134 -9.99 -4.25 12.52
C ASN A 134 -8.65 -3.89 13.16
N ILE A 135 -8.13 -2.68 12.89
CA ILE A 135 -6.92 -2.16 13.55
C ILE A 135 -7.15 -2.05 15.07
N ALA A 136 -8.28 -1.48 15.51
CA ALA A 136 -8.59 -1.38 16.95
C ALA A 136 -8.75 -2.76 17.63
N ALA A 137 -9.32 -3.74 16.92
CA ALA A 137 -9.40 -5.12 17.39
C ALA A 137 -7.99 -5.74 17.52
N ALA A 138 -7.12 -5.54 16.53
CA ALA A 138 -5.74 -6.02 16.57
C ALA A 138 -4.93 -5.37 17.71
N ASP A 139 -5.06 -4.04 17.89
CA ASP A 139 -4.40 -3.29 18.97
C ASP A 139 -4.82 -3.77 20.36
N SER A 140 -6.07 -4.18 20.51
CA SER A 140 -6.60 -4.75 21.75
C SER A 140 -6.36 -6.27 21.89
N ARG A 141 -5.64 -6.89 20.93
CA ARG A 141 -5.39 -8.34 20.83
C ARG A 141 -6.67 -9.18 20.70
N ASP A 142 -7.77 -8.55 20.31
CA ASP A 142 -9.04 -9.21 19.98
C ASP A 142 -9.02 -9.69 18.53
N PHE A 143 -8.20 -10.70 18.25
CA PHE A 143 -8.08 -11.26 16.91
C PHE A 143 -9.35 -11.98 16.42
N ASP A 144 -10.22 -12.43 17.33
CA ASP A 144 -11.52 -13.02 17.00
C ASP A 144 -12.54 -11.97 16.55
N GLY A 145 -12.38 -10.72 17.01
CA GLY A 145 -13.19 -9.57 16.62
C GLY A 145 -12.87 -8.99 15.24
N ILE A 146 -11.77 -9.43 14.59
CA ILE A 146 -11.38 -8.95 13.26
C ILE A 146 -12.35 -9.46 12.21
N VAL A 147 -12.97 -8.52 11.50
CA VAL A 147 -13.88 -8.81 10.39
C VAL A 147 -13.06 -9.26 9.18
N GLN A 148 -13.42 -10.40 8.61
CA GLN A 148 -12.78 -11.00 7.44
C GLN A 148 -13.64 -10.71 6.20
N PRO A 149 -13.31 -9.67 5.40
CA PRO A 149 -14.07 -9.37 4.19
C PRO A 149 -13.88 -10.47 3.14
N GLY A 150 -14.96 -10.82 2.44
CA GLY A 150 -14.92 -11.82 1.36
C GLY A 150 -14.99 -13.28 1.83
N TYR A 151 -14.59 -14.20 0.95
CA TYR A 151 -14.69 -15.64 1.17
C TYR A 151 -13.37 -16.31 1.56
N ILE A 152 -12.24 -15.67 1.27
CA ILE A 152 -10.90 -16.16 1.61
C ILE A 152 -10.48 -15.50 2.90
N LYS A 153 -10.18 -16.31 3.92
CA LYS A 153 -9.70 -15.82 5.21
C LYS A 153 -8.21 -15.51 5.15
N SER A 154 -7.79 -14.42 5.78
CA SER A 154 -6.40 -14.09 6.06
C SER A 154 -6.10 -14.24 7.55
N ASP A 155 -4.82 -14.27 7.94
CA ASP A 155 -4.48 -14.39 9.36
C ASP A 155 -4.74 -13.04 10.05
N PRO A 156 -5.55 -12.97 11.11
CA PRO A 156 -5.78 -11.73 11.87
C PRO A 156 -4.51 -11.02 12.34
N VAL A 157 -3.38 -11.72 12.48
CA VAL A 157 -2.09 -11.10 12.83
C VAL A 157 -1.62 -10.06 11.81
N GLU A 158 -2.07 -10.15 10.54
CA GLU A 158 -1.76 -9.19 9.47
C GLU A 158 -2.30 -7.78 9.77
N TRP A 159 -3.26 -7.65 10.71
CA TRP A 159 -3.78 -6.36 11.17
C TRP A 159 -2.99 -5.74 12.33
N SER A 160 -2.03 -6.49 12.89
CA SER A 160 -1.25 -6.03 14.05
C SER A 160 -0.12 -5.08 13.65
N GLU A 161 0.17 -4.12 14.52
CA GLU A 161 1.30 -3.20 14.34
C GLU A 161 2.64 -3.95 14.31
N GLU A 162 2.76 -5.02 15.10
CA GLU A 162 3.94 -5.88 15.15
C GLU A 162 4.24 -6.52 13.79
N TYR A 163 3.20 -6.94 13.07
CA TYR A 163 3.33 -7.47 11.72
C TYR A 163 3.71 -6.38 10.71
N GLU A 164 2.99 -5.25 10.69
CA GLU A 164 3.27 -4.13 9.76
C GLU A 164 4.71 -3.62 9.87
N ASN A 165 5.23 -3.54 11.11
CA ASN A 165 6.59 -3.06 11.35
C ASN A 165 7.70 -3.93 10.75
N VAL A 166 7.41 -5.20 10.45
CA VAL A 166 8.44 -6.15 10.00
C VAL A 166 8.20 -6.66 8.58
N ILE A 167 7.00 -6.52 8.03
CA ILE A 167 6.60 -7.21 6.80
C ILE A 167 7.43 -6.82 5.58
N ASP A 168 7.87 -5.56 5.47
CA ASP A 168 8.73 -5.12 4.36
C ASP A 168 10.11 -5.81 4.41
N ASP A 169 10.73 -5.86 5.59
CA ASP A 169 12.02 -6.53 5.78
C ASP A 169 11.88 -8.05 5.63
N ALA A 170 10.80 -8.63 6.17
CA ALA A 170 10.47 -10.03 5.99
C ALA A 170 10.29 -10.38 4.50
N ASN A 171 9.54 -9.57 3.74
CA ASN A 171 9.35 -9.75 2.30
C ASN A 171 10.68 -9.70 1.55
N ARG A 172 11.56 -8.74 1.83
CA ARG A 172 12.92 -8.70 1.23
C ARG A 172 13.66 -10.02 1.44
N LYS A 173 13.65 -10.56 2.66
CA LYS A 173 14.30 -11.83 2.99
C LYS A 173 13.66 -13.01 2.28
N ILE A 174 12.33 -13.07 2.22
CA ILE A 174 11.57 -14.14 1.55
C ILE A 174 11.92 -14.17 0.07
N TYR A 175 11.86 -13.02 -0.62
CA TYR A 175 12.20 -12.94 -2.04
C TYR A 175 13.66 -13.24 -2.31
N ALA A 176 14.59 -12.82 -1.45
CA ALA A 176 16.01 -13.18 -1.57
C ALA A 176 16.23 -14.70 -1.43
N ARG A 177 15.48 -15.39 -0.57
CA ARG A 177 15.55 -16.85 -0.42
C ARG A 177 14.94 -17.60 -1.61
N LEU A 178 14.00 -16.96 -2.31
CA LEU A 178 13.25 -17.55 -3.43
C LEU A 178 13.73 -17.06 -4.80
N GLU A 179 14.82 -16.31 -4.90
CA GLU A 179 15.30 -15.71 -6.15
C GLU A 179 15.52 -16.74 -7.28
N ASP A 180 16.03 -17.93 -6.93
CA ASP A 180 16.27 -19.03 -7.88
C ASP A 180 15.05 -19.97 -8.06
N SER A 181 13.94 -19.69 -7.36
CA SER A 181 12.74 -20.54 -7.43
C SER A 181 11.89 -20.22 -8.66
N PRO A 182 11.37 -21.22 -9.39
CA PRO A 182 10.51 -20.97 -10.54
C PRO A 182 9.22 -20.26 -10.11
N ALA A 183 8.98 -19.04 -10.63
CA ALA A 183 7.76 -18.28 -10.42
C ALA A 183 6.60 -18.83 -11.28
N GLY A 184 6.23 -20.10 -11.07
CA GLY A 184 5.16 -20.80 -11.79
C GLY A 184 4.10 -21.39 -10.85
N MET A 185 3.37 -22.37 -11.37
CA MET A 185 2.38 -23.16 -10.63
C MET A 185 2.95 -23.65 -9.28
N GLY A 186 2.28 -23.32 -8.18
CA GLY A 186 2.64 -23.68 -6.81
C GLY A 186 3.59 -22.70 -6.10
N PHE A 187 4.00 -21.60 -6.74
CA PHE A 187 4.89 -20.62 -6.12
C PHE A 187 4.28 -19.99 -4.86
N CYS A 188 2.95 -19.80 -4.81
CA CYS A 188 2.29 -19.25 -3.62
C CYS A 188 2.54 -20.10 -2.36
N HIS A 189 2.58 -21.43 -2.48
CA HIS A 189 2.84 -22.33 -1.36
C HIS A 189 4.28 -22.24 -0.88
N ALA A 190 5.25 -22.11 -1.79
CA ALA A 190 6.65 -21.88 -1.44
C ALA A 190 6.83 -20.54 -0.72
N TYR A 191 6.23 -19.48 -1.27
CA TYR A 191 6.23 -18.16 -0.65
C TYR A 191 5.60 -18.17 0.75
N TRP A 192 4.44 -18.79 0.93
CA TRP A 192 3.79 -18.86 2.25
C TRP A 192 4.56 -19.68 3.27
N LEU A 193 5.21 -20.78 2.84
CA LEU A 193 6.08 -21.55 3.72
C LEU A 193 7.25 -20.70 4.22
N GLU A 194 7.94 -20.01 3.31
CA GLU A 194 9.03 -19.11 3.67
C GLU A 194 8.56 -17.92 4.50
N LYS A 195 7.40 -17.34 4.21
CA LYS A 195 6.79 -16.27 5.01
C LYS A 195 6.55 -16.71 6.44
N ALA A 196 5.97 -17.88 6.65
CA ALA A 196 5.75 -18.44 7.98
C ALA A 196 7.08 -18.68 8.73
N HIS A 197 8.10 -19.21 8.05
CA HIS A 197 9.42 -19.42 8.64
C HIS A 197 10.11 -18.10 9.01
N VAL A 198 10.20 -17.14 8.09
CA VAL A 198 10.84 -15.84 8.34
C VAL A 198 10.14 -15.09 9.47
N LEU A 199 8.81 -15.01 9.45
CA LEU A 199 8.05 -14.32 10.51
C LEU A 199 8.27 -14.99 11.87
N SER A 200 8.29 -16.32 11.93
CA SER A 200 8.47 -17.05 13.18
C SER A 200 9.91 -16.99 13.71
N GLU A 201 10.92 -17.25 12.87
CA GLU A 201 12.31 -17.39 13.31
C GLU A 201 12.98 -16.04 13.56
N ASP A 202 12.75 -15.05 12.69
CA ASP A 202 13.45 -13.77 12.76
C ASP A 202 12.70 -12.74 13.62
N TYR A 203 11.37 -12.83 13.71
CA TYR A 203 10.54 -11.81 14.38
C TYR A 203 9.62 -12.38 15.47
N GLY A 204 9.56 -13.71 15.65
CA GLY A 204 8.72 -14.33 16.68
C GLY A 204 7.21 -14.22 16.43
N ILE A 205 6.81 -13.96 15.19
CA ILE A 205 5.40 -13.83 14.78
C ILE A 205 4.92 -15.17 14.21
N PHE A 206 3.93 -15.77 14.87
CA PHE A 206 3.26 -16.95 14.34
C PHE A 206 2.18 -16.53 13.32
N TRP A 207 2.43 -16.82 12.05
CA TRP A 207 1.53 -16.51 10.93
C TRP A 207 1.04 -17.79 10.25
N ARG A 208 -0.26 -17.88 9.96
CA ARG A 208 -0.89 -19.01 9.26
C ARG A 208 -1.15 -18.64 7.81
N SER A 209 -0.79 -19.56 6.93
CA SER A 209 -0.99 -19.36 5.49
C SER A 209 -2.46 -19.36 5.08
N PRO A 210 -2.81 -18.73 3.93
CA PRO A 210 -4.12 -18.84 3.33
C PRO A 210 -4.56 -20.30 3.13
N ALA A 211 -3.66 -21.21 2.72
CA ALA A 211 -3.97 -22.63 2.59
C ALA A 211 -4.35 -23.29 3.94
N ALA A 212 -3.68 -22.92 5.03
CA ALA A 212 -4.00 -23.43 6.37
C ALA A 212 -5.35 -22.92 6.89
N LEU A 213 -5.69 -21.67 6.60
CA LEU A 213 -6.94 -21.03 7.02
C LEU A 213 -8.15 -21.44 6.17
N ASN A 214 -7.92 -21.89 4.94
CA ASN A 214 -8.95 -22.18 3.95
C ASN A 214 -8.79 -23.58 3.34
N PRO A 215 -8.97 -24.68 4.11
CA PRO A 215 -8.66 -26.05 3.68
C PRO A 215 -9.52 -26.59 2.53
N GLY A 216 -10.58 -25.87 2.13
CA GLY A 216 -11.45 -26.22 1.00
C GLY A 216 -11.14 -25.45 -0.29
N VAL A 217 -10.14 -24.57 -0.30
CA VAL A 217 -9.79 -23.72 -1.44
C VAL A 217 -8.51 -24.25 -2.07
N MET A 218 -8.54 -24.47 -3.38
CA MET A 218 -7.33 -24.79 -4.14
C MET A 218 -6.62 -23.49 -4.51
N PHE A 219 -5.42 -23.33 -3.98
CA PHE A 219 -4.53 -22.22 -4.30
C PHE A 219 -3.42 -22.68 -5.23
N ASP A 220 -3.01 -21.79 -6.13
CA ASP A 220 -1.91 -22.00 -7.07
C ASP A 220 -1.10 -20.71 -7.28
#